data_AF-A0A7V2SRR3-F1
#
_entry.id   AF-A0A7V2SRR3-F1
#
_cell.length_a   1.000
_cell.length_b   1.000
_cell.length_c   1.000
_cell.angle_alpha   90.00
_cell.angle_beta   90.00
_cell.angle_gamma   90.00
#
_symmetry.space_group_name_H-M   'P 1'
#
loop_
_entity.id
_entity.type
_entity.pdbx_description
1 polymer ?
#
loop_
_entity_poly.entity_id
_entity_poly.type
_entity_poly.pdbx_seq_one_letter_code
_entity_poly.pdbx_strand_id
1 'polypeptide(L)'
;KPETLKIMTKLYADLAKHAKFAGILFHDDGILTDDEDVSPEALAYYKEHGITFNSASELLNNSLWSRLKTKALIEFTNKLRQQVYYYLPTIKTARNIYAQVIVNPESEQWFAQNLKEFVKNYDTTAIMAMPYMEQAKNPKKWLTQLADIINQSNLPKAKIIFELQAKNWHNKSKIVTKELIQQFQLLQQKGIMNYGYYPDDFLMNHPNFTEIFPEMSLTDFPYYKR
;
A
#
# COMPACT_ATOMS: atom_id res chain seq x y z
N LYS A 1 -2.84 18.73 -10.70
CA LYS A 1 -2.83 20.22 -10.69
C LYS A 1 -1.46 20.76 -10.26
N PRO A 2 -0.89 21.75 -10.97
CA PRO A 2 0.43 22.32 -10.65
C PRO A 2 0.55 22.91 -9.25
N GLU A 3 -0.49 23.62 -8.79
CA GLU A 3 -0.49 24.23 -7.45
C GLU A 3 -0.48 23.18 -6.33
N THR A 4 -1.32 22.14 -6.43
CA THR A 4 -1.30 21.01 -5.50
C THR A 4 0.08 20.37 -5.42
N LEU A 5 0.72 20.12 -6.58
CA LEU A 5 2.08 19.59 -6.61
C LEU A 5 3.09 20.52 -5.91
N LYS A 6 2.97 21.83 -6.10
CA LYS A 6 3.83 22.83 -5.44
C LYS A 6 3.65 22.84 -3.91
N ILE A 7 2.42 22.74 -3.42
CA ILE A 7 2.14 22.68 -1.97
C ILE A 7 2.69 21.40 -1.38
N MET A 8 2.38 20.25 -1.99
CA MET A 8 2.79 18.94 -1.49
C MET A 8 4.32 18.77 -1.51
N THR A 9 5.00 19.24 -2.56
CA THR A 9 6.46 19.23 -2.62
C THR A 9 7.10 20.06 -1.51
N LYS A 10 6.53 21.23 -1.17
CA LYS A 10 6.98 22.04 -0.02
C LYS A 10 6.78 21.32 1.31
N LEU A 11 5.60 20.72 1.53
CA LEU A 11 5.30 19.98 2.77
C LEU A 11 6.30 18.83 2.98
N TYR A 12 6.58 18.04 1.93
CA TYR A 12 7.56 16.95 2.01
C TYR A 12 8.99 17.47 2.20
N ALA A 13 9.36 18.59 1.57
CA ALA A 13 10.66 19.24 1.81
C ALA A 13 10.78 19.72 3.27
N ASP A 14 9.73 20.32 3.82
CA ASP A 14 9.74 20.81 5.20
C ASP A 14 9.81 19.67 6.21
N LEU A 15 9.10 18.56 5.98
CA LEU A 15 9.28 17.33 6.76
C LEU A 15 10.75 16.87 6.77
N ALA A 16 11.39 16.82 5.60
CA ALA A 16 12.77 16.34 5.46
C ALA A 16 13.82 17.28 6.08
N LYS A 17 13.53 18.59 6.15
CA LYS A 17 14.39 19.57 6.83
C LYS A 17 14.34 19.44 8.35
N HIS A 18 13.16 19.13 8.90
CA HIS A 18 12.91 19.23 10.34
C HIS A 18 12.91 17.89 11.07
N ALA A 19 12.98 16.76 10.36
CA ALA A 19 13.04 15.44 10.95
C ALA A 19 14.07 14.54 10.26
N LYS A 20 14.61 13.57 11.01
CA LYS A 20 15.46 12.49 10.48
C LYS A 20 14.68 11.18 10.56
N PHE A 21 14.58 10.49 9.43
CA PHE A 21 13.86 9.23 9.29
C PHE A 21 14.47 8.39 8.16
N ALA A 22 14.22 7.09 8.17
CA ALA A 22 14.82 6.13 7.24
C ALA A 22 14.00 5.93 5.95
N GLY A 23 12.74 6.36 5.92
CA GLY A 23 11.91 6.21 4.73
C GLY A 23 10.57 6.92 4.80
N ILE A 24 9.85 6.86 3.69
CA ILE A 24 8.52 7.44 3.49
C ILE A 24 7.56 6.31 3.13
N LEU A 25 6.43 6.23 3.81
CA LEU A 25 5.27 5.45 3.37
C LEU A 25 4.26 6.41 2.73
N PHE A 26 4.05 6.28 1.42
CA PHE A 26 2.95 6.97 0.73
C PHE A 26 1.63 6.28 1.08
N HIS A 27 0.69 7.08 1.55
CA HIS A 27 -0.60 6.62 2.06
C HIS A 27 -1.46 6.00 0.94
N ASP A 28 -2.49 5.27 1.35
CA ASP A 28 -3.46 4.63 0.45
C ASP A 28 -4.46 5.63 -0.20
N ASP A 29 -4.38 6.92 0.14
CA ASP A 29 -5.24 7.99 -0.37
C ASP A 29 -4.93 8.33 -1.84
N GLY A 30 -3.75 7.93 -2.34
CA GLY A 30 -3.37 8.01 -3.73
C GLY A 30 -4.13 7.00 -4.58
N ILE A 31 -5.43 7.21 -4.77
CA ILE A 31 -6.31 6.47 -5.67
C ILE A 31 -7.04 7.44 -6.60
N LEU A 32 -7.54 6.93 -7.73
CA LEU A 32 -8.49 7.61 -8.60
C LEU A 32 -9.52 6.57 -9.06
N THR A 33 -10.80 6.86 -8.82
CA THR A 33 -11.92 6.00 -9.25
C THR A 33 -12.10 6.02 -10.76
N ASP A 34 -13.00 5.19 -11.29
CA ASP A 34 -13.30 5.05 -12.72
C ASP A 34 -14.11 6.23 -13.30
N ASP A 35 -14.44 7.22 -12.48
CA ASP A 35 -14.97 8.52 -12.88
C ASP A 35 -14.03 9.69 -12.55
N GLU A 36 -12.85 9.42 -11.98
CA GLU A 36 -11.84 10.41 -11.58
C GLU A 36 -10.50 10.23 -12.31
N ASP A 37 -9.66 11.25 -12.44
CA ASP A 37 -9.95 12.69 -12.28
C ASP A 37 -10.44 13.25 -13.62
N VAL A 38 -11.46 14.11 -13.62
CA VAL A 38 -12.02 14.82 -14.79
C VAL A 38 -11.81 16.32 -14.73
N SER A 39 -10.93 16.81 -13.86
CA SER A 39 -10.53 18.21 -13.81
C SER A 39 -9.90 18.69 -15.13
N PRO A 40 -9.95 20.00 -15.46
CA PRO A 40 -9.37 20.52 -16.70
C PRO A 40 -7.90 20.15 -16.89
N GLU A 41 -7.10 20.11 -15.83
CA GLU A 41 -5.70 19.70 -15.89
C GLU A 41 -5.54 18.20 -16.17
N ALA A 42 -6.41 17.36 -15.64
CA ALA A 42 -6.40 15.93 -15.93
C ALA A 42 -6.80 15.67 -17.40
N LEU A 43 -7.85 16.34 -17.89
CA LEU A 43 -8.27 16.26 -19.29
C LEU A 43 -7.15 16.71 -20.26
N ALA A 44 -6.42 17.77 -19.93
CA ALA A 44 -5.26 18.20 -20.71
C ALA A 44 -4.16 17.13 -20.73
N TYR A 45 -3.82 16.54 -19.58
CA TYR A 45 -2.85 15.45 -19.48
C TYR A 45 -3.28 14.22 -20.30
N TYR A 46 -4.55 13.82 -20.25
CA TYR A 46 -5.05 12.69 -21.05
C TYR A 46 -4.99 12.99 -22.56
N LYS A 47 -5.33 14.23 -22.96
CA LYS A 47 -5.25 14.67 -24.36
C LYS A 47 -3.83 14.60 -24.91
N GLU A 48 -2.84 15.02 -24.12
CA GLU A 48 -1.41 14.89 -24.47
C GLU A 48 -0.97 13.43 -24.65
N HIS A 49 -1.68 12.49 -24.02
CA HIS A 49 -1.43 11.05 -24.11
C HIS A 49 -2.41 10.34 -25.06
N GLY A 50 -3.09 11.08 -25.94
CA GLY A 50 -3.93 10.51 -27.00
C GLY A 50 -5.32 10.07 -26.56
N ILE A 51 -5.80 10.51 -25.40
CA ILE A 51 -7.15 10.25 -24.91
C ILE A 51 -7.97 11.55 -24.91
N THR A 52 -9.09 11.53 -25.61
CA THR A 52 -10.10 12.60 -25.60
C THR A 52 -11.48 11.99 -25.40
N PHE A 53 -12.27 12.58 -24.51
CA PHE A 53 -13.61 12.13 -24.13
C PHE A 53 -14.41 13.33 -23.64
N ASN A 54 -15.74 13.26 -23.70
CA ASN A 54 -16.61 14.30 -23.14
C ASN A 54 -17.15 13.90 -21.75
N SER A 55 -17.28 12.60 -21.50
CA SER A 55 -17.69 12.02 -20.21
C SER A 55 -16.80 10.84 -19.83
N ALA A 56 -16.43 10.73 -18.55
CA ALA A 56 -15.66 9.59 -18.04
C ALA A 56 -16.35 8.24 -18.31
N SER A 57 -17.68 8.23 -18.42
CA SER A 57 -18.45 7.04 -18.79
C SER A 57 -18.05 6.45 -20.15
N GLU A 58 -17.49 7.25 -21.06
CA GLU A 58 -16.97 6.79 -22.36
C GLU A 58 -15.69 5.96 -22.23
N LEU A 59 -14.99 6.09 -21.11
CA LEU A 59 -13.72 5.43 -20.82
C LEU A 59 -13.83 4.29 -19.80
N LEU A 60 -15.05 3.88 -19.42
CA LEU A 60 -15.23 2.68 -18.61
C LEU A 60 -14.54 1.49 -19.29
N ASN A 61 -13.75 0.73 -18.54
CA ASN A 61 -12.92 -0.37 -19.02
C ASN A 61 -11.80 0.03 -20.02
N ASN A 62 -11.48 1.32 -20.19
CA ASN A 62 -10.35 1.75 -21.01
C ASN A 62 -9.02 1.52 -20.27
N SER A 63 -8.32 0.44 -20.65
CA SER A 63 -7.04 0.05 -20.04
C SER A 63 -5.91 1.07 -20.21
N LEU A 64 -5.95 1.93 -21.23
CA LEU A 64 -4.95 2.98 -21.40
C LEU A 64 -5.19 4.10 -20.38
N TRP A 65 -6.43 4.54 -20.23
CA TRP A 65 -6.78 5.57 -19.26
C TRP A 65 -6.44 5.14 -17.83
N SER A 66 -6.83 3.92 -17.47
CA SER A 66 -6.48 3.29 -16.20
C SER A 66 -4.96 3.32 -15.92
N ARG A 67 -4.14 2.86 -16.89
CA ARG A 67 -2.67 2.89 -16.78
C ARG A 67 -2.10 4.32 -16.67
N LEU A 68 -2.69 5.29 -17.36
CA LEU A 68 -2.26 6.68 -17.29
C LEU A 68 -2.52 7.30 -15.91
N LYS A 69 -3.64 6.96 -15.26
CA LYS A 69 -3.94 7.35 -13.88
C LYS A 69 -2.93 6.76 -12.90
N THR A 70 -2.69 5.45 -12.98
CA THR A 70 -1.66 4.76 -12.17
C THR A 70 -0.29 5.42 -12.35
N LYS A 71 0.12 5.67 -13.60
CA LYS A 71 1.38 6.34 -13.94
C LYS A 71 1.46 7.74 -13.34
N ALA A 72 0.41 8.56 -13.48
CA ALA A 72 0.39 9.93 -12.96
C ALA A 72 0.56 9.98 -11.44
N LEU A 73 -0.10 9.08 -10.69
CA LEU A 73 0.05 8.99 -9.24
C LEU A 73 1.46 8.54 -8.83
N ILE A 74 2.05 7.59 -9.55
CA ILE A 74 3.44 7.17 -9.32
C ILE A 74 4.40 8.34 -9.59
N GLU A 75 4.26 9.04 -10.70
CA GLU A 75 5.07 10.22 -11.02
C GLU A 75 4.93 11.33 -9.96
N PHE A 76 3.72 11.53 -9.44
CA PHE A 76 3.47 12.44 -8.33
C PHE A 76 4.28 12.07 -7.09
N THR A 77 4.19 10.82 -6.62
CA THR A 77 4.98 10.35 -5.46
C THR A 77 6.49 10.40 -5.72
N ASN A 78 6.93 10.19 -6.96
CA ASN A 78 8.33 10.32 -7.35
C ASN A 78 8.85 11.77 -7.21
N LYS A 79 8.03 12.77 -7.55
CA LYS A 79 8.36 14.19 -7.35
C LYS A 79 8.44 14.53 -5.86
N LEU A 80 7.55 13.99 -5.02
CA LEU A 80 7.61 14.16 -3.57
C LEU A 80 8.87 13.53 -2.98
N ARG A 81 9.20 12.30 -3.40
CA ARG A 81 10.42 11.59 -3.03
C ARG A 81 11.66 12.42 -3.33
N GLN A 82 11.75 13.04 -4.52
CA GLN A 82 12.89 13.86 -4.90
C GLN A 82 13.14 15.05 -3.94
N GLN A 83 12.07 15.66 -3.42
CA GLN A 83 12.20 16.75 -2.44
C GLN A 83 12.78 16.28 -1.12
N VAL A 84 12.37 15.09 -0.65
CA VAL A 84 12.93 14.51 0.57
C VAL A 84 14.37 14.05 0.35
N TYR A 85 14.63 13.42 -0.79
CA TYR A 85 15.94 12.87 -1.15
C TYR A 85 17.04 13.94 -1.16
N TYR A 86 16.71 15.17 -1.53
CA TYR A 86 17.64 16.31 -1.47
C TYR A 86 18.21 16.54 -0.06
N TYR A 87 17.39 16.37 0.99
CA TYR A 87 17.83 16.53 2.39
C TYR A 87 18.25 15.22 3.06
N LEU A 88 17.72 14.08 2.59
CA LEU A 88 17.94 12.74 3.14
C LEU A 88 18.21 11.72 2.00
N PRO A 89 19.44 11.63 1.48
CA PRO A 89 19.75 10.87 0.25
C PRO A 89 19.73 9.34 0.40
N THR A 90 19.49 8.81 1.60
CA THR A 90 19.43 7.36 1.85
C THR A 90 18.03 6.85 2.15
N ILE A 91 17.00 7.70 2.02
CA ILE A 91 15.62 7.33 2.34
C ILE A 91 15.09 6.21 1.45
N LYS A 92 14.35 5.29 2.07
CA LYS A 92 13.56 4.25 1.41
C LYS A 92 12.15 4.72 1.12
N THR A 93 11.51 4.16 0.11
CA THR A 93 10.09 4.42 -0.18
C THR A 93 9.25 3.18 -0.05
N ALA A 94 8.08 3.35 0.56
CA ALA A 94 7.01 2.39 0.58
C ALA A 94 5.71 3.04 0.09
N ARG A 95 4.77 2.24 -0.42
CA ARG A 95 3.40 2.71 -0.72
C ARG A 95 2.38 1.63 -0.39
N ASN A 96 1.29 2.04 0.24
CA ASN A 96 0.15 1.15 0.49
C ASN A 96 -0.58 0.83 -0.81
N ILE A 97 -0.94 -0.44 -0.98
CA ILE A 97 -1.76 -0.94 -2.08
C ILE A 97 -2.95 -1.72 -1.53
N TYR A 98 -4.13 -1.49 -2.11
CA TYR A 98 -5.33 -2.26 -1.80
C TYR A 98 -5.19 -3.70 -2.27
N ALA A 99 -5.55 -4.66 -1.42
CA ALA A 99 -5.48 -6.08 -1.78
C ALA A 99 -6.43 -6.43 -2.93
N GLN A 100 -7.54 -5.70 -3.08
CA GLN A 100 -8.47 -5.87 -4.19
C GLN A 100 -7.81 -5.74 -5.57
N VAL A 101 -6.79 -4.89 -5.71
CA VAL A 101 -5.99 -4.71 -6.94
C VAL A 101 -5.18 -5.95 -7.31
N ILE A 102 -4.91 -6.80 -6.33
CA ILE A 102 -4.11 -8.02 -6.47
C ILE A 102 -5.03 -9.21 -6.74
N VAL A 103 -6.15 -9.30 -6.01
CA VAL A 103 -7.13 -10.39 -6.14
C VAL A 103 -7.99 -10.21 -7.40
N ASN A 104 -8.28 -8.97 -7.80
CA ASN A 104 -8.99 -8.60 -9.01
C ASN A 104 -8.21 -7.52 -9.78
N PRO A 105 -7.32 -7.88 -10.72
CA PRO A 105 -6.54 -6.91 -11.49
C PRO A 105 -7.37 -5.91 -12.31
N GLU A 106 -8.61 -6.22 -12.67
CA GLU A 106 -9.50 -5.26 -13.36
C GLU A 106 -9.83 -4.04 -12.48
N SER A 107 -9.69 -4.17 -11.15
CA SER A 107 -9.92 -3.09 -10.22
C SER A 107 -8.92 -1.94 -10.31
N GLU A 108 -7.81 -2.10 -11.06
CA GLU A 108 -6.92 -0.97 -11.38
C GLU A 108 -7.70 0.21 -11.96
N GLN A 109 -8.79 -0.02 -12.71
CA GLN A 109 -9.58 1.05 -13.31
C GLN A 109 -10.25 2.01 -12.30
N TRP A 110 -10.56 1.54 -11.09
CA TRP A 110 -11.20 2.32 -10.02
C TRP A 110 -10.32 2.49 -8.77
N PHE A 111 -9.08 1.99 -8.80
CA PHE A 111 -8.08 2.28 -7.76
C PHE A 111 -6.89 3.10 -8.29
N ALA A 112 -6.59 3.04 -9.59
CA ALA A 112 -5.36 3.60 -10.17
C ALA A 112 -4.08 3.12 -9.44
N GLN A 113 -4.06 1.84 -9.07
CA GLN A 113 -2.92 1.18 -8.46
C GLN A 113 -2.59 -0.10 -9.25
N ASN A 114 -1.31 -0.45 -9.32
CA ASN A 114 -0.88 -1.67 -10.00
C ASN A 114 0.30 -2.29 -9.26
N LEU A 115 0.18 -3.56 -8.87
CA LEU A 115 1.19 -4.24 -8.07
C LEU A 115 2.57 -4.28 -8.76
N LYS A 116 2.61 -4.56 -10.08
CA LYS A 116 3.86 -4.64 -10.83
C LYS A 116 4.54 -3.27 -10.91
N GLU A 117 3.76 -2.22 -11.18
CA GLU A 117 4.29 -0.86 -11.22
C GLU A 117 4.74 -0.38 -9.83
N PHE A 118 4.04 -0.74 -8.75
CA PHE A 118 4.47 -0.38 -7.40
C PHE A 118 5.78 -1.07 -7.03
N VAL A 119 5.88 -2.38 -7.26
CA VAL A 119 7.12 -3.14 -7.03
C VAL A 119 8.30 -2.61 -7.87
N LYS A 120 8.03 -2.03 -9.05
CA LYS A 120 9.05 -1.38 -9.87
C LYS A 120 9.50 -0.02 -9.33
N ASN A 121 8.57 0.79 -8.78
CA ASN A 121 8.82 2.21 -8.48
C ASN A 121 9.12 2.52 -7.00
N TYR A 122 8.80 1.63 -6.06
CA TYR A 122 9.06 1.81 -4.63
C TYR A 122 10.07 0.78 -4.12
N ASP A 123 10.80 1.07 -3.03
CA ASP A 123 11.63 0.04 -2.38
C ASP A 123 10.76 -1.09 -1.81
N THR A 124 9.57 -0.74 -1.27
CA THR A 124 8.60 -1.67 -0.69
C THR A 124 7.18 -1.36 -1.16
N THR A 125 6.40 -2.39 -1.47
CA THR A 125 4.95 -2.33 -1.66
C THR A 125 4.27 -2.93 -0.45
N ALA A 126 3.51 -2.13 0.29
CA ALA A 126 2.80 -2.56 1.49
C ALA A 126 1.36 -2.95 1.12
N ILE A 127 1.10 -4.25 1.05
CA ILE A 127 -0.22 -4.78 0.76
C ILE A 127 -1.06 -4.68 2.02
N MET A 128 -2.19 -3.96 1.96
CA MET A 128 -3.17 -3.94 3.04
C MET A 128 -3.93 -5.26 3.07
N ALA A 129 -3.31 -6.27 3.68
CA ALA A 129 -3.80 -7.64 3.80
C ALA A 129 -4.84 -7.73 4.93
N MET A 130 -5.94 -7.00 4.76
CA MET A 130 -6.93 -6.71 5.80
C MET A 130 -8.27 -7.39 5.46
N PRO A 131 -8.46 -8.69 5.79
CA PRO A 131 -9.62 -9.46 5.34
C PRO A 131 -10.96 -8.91 5.85
N TYR A 132 -11.03 -8.30 7.04
CA TYR A 132 -12.26 -7.70 7.53
C TYR A 132 -12.56 -6.36 6.87
N MET A 133 -11.53 -5.55 6.58
CA MET A 133 -11.69 -4.34 5.78
C MET A 133 -12.30 -4.68 4.41
N GLU A 134 -11.81 -5.75 3.78
CA GLU A 134 -12.30 -6.30 2.50
C GLU A 134 -13.59 -7.14 2.63
N GLN A 135 -14.18 -7.22 3.83
CA GLN A 135 -15.42 -7.96 4.12
C GLN A 135 -15.38 -9.43 3.66
N ALA A 136 -14.21 -10.06 3.76
CA ALA A 136 -14.02 -11.45 3.38
C ALA A 136 -14.90 -12.37 4.24
N LYS A 137 -15.79 -13.13 3.61
CA LYS A 137 -16.64 -14.13 4.29
C LYS A 137 -15.84 -15.18 5.06
N ASN A 138 -14.63 -15.48 4.59
CA ASN A 138 -13.68 -16.37 5.26
C ASN A 138 -12.28 -15.72 5.26
N PRO A 139 -11.93 -15.00 6.34
CA PRO A 139 -10.65 -14.29 6.45
C PRO A 139 -9.42 -15.16 6.19
N LYS A 140 -9.40 -16.37 6.75
CA LYS A 140 -8.29 -17.33 6.58
C LYS A 140 -8.11 -17.75 5.12
N LYS A 141 -9.21 -18.11 4.45
CA LYS A 141 -9.18 -18.51 3.04
C LYS A 141 -8.77 -17.35 2.13
N TRP A 142 -9.28 -16.14 2.42
CA TRP A 142 -8.94 -14.94 1.65
C TRP A 142 -7.46 -14.60 1.77
N LEU A 143 -6.90 -14.60 2.99
CA LEU A 143 -5.48 -14.33 3.21
C LEU A 143 -4.59 -15.39 2.57
N THR A 144 -5.02 -16.65 2.60
CA THR A 144 -4.37 -17.77 1.89
C THR A 144 -4.31 -17.51 0.39
N GLN A 145 -5.42 -17.13 -0.23
CA GLN A 145 -5.47 -16.81 -1.66
C GLN A 145 -4.57 -15.64 -2.03
N LEU A 146 -4.57 -14.56 -1.23
CA LEU A 146 -3.70 -13.41 -1.46
C LEU A 146 -2.21 -13.82 -1.41
N ALA A 147 -1.81 -14.61 -0.41
CA ALA A 147 -0.44 -15.13 -0.31
C ALA A 147 -0.08 -16.04 -1.51
N ASP A 148 -1.01 -16.88 -1.96
CA ASP A 148 -0.81 -17.76 -3.11
C ASP A 148 -0.62 -16.96 -4.42
N ILE A 149 -1.39 -15.89 -4.64
CA ILE A 149 -1.23 -14.98 -5.79
C ILE A 149 0.18 -14.35 -5.78
N ILE A 150 0.64 -13.83 -4.64
CA ILE A 150 1.98 -13.24 -4.53
C ILE A 150 3.07 -14.28 -4.77
N ASN A 151 2.91 -15.50 -4.23
CA ASN A 151 3.85 -16.58 -4.45
C ASN A 151 3.98 -16.99 -5.93
N GLN A 152 2.92 -16.82 -6.72
CA GLN A 152 2.89 -17.14 -8.16
C GLN A 152 3.27 -15.95 -9.07
N SER A 153 3.38 -14.73 -8.52
CA SER A 153 3.50 -13.50 -9.32
C SER A 153 4.87 -13.25 -9.99
N ASN A 154 5.89 -14.08 -9.71
CA ASN A 154 7.31 -13.87 -10.07
C ASN A 154 7.91 -12.51 -9.61
N LEU A 155 7.18 -11.74 -8.80
CA LEU A 155 7.66 -10.47 -8.28
C LEU A 155 8.65 -10.70 -7.13
N PRO A 156 9.64 -9.80 -6.95
CA PRO A 156 10.59 -9.90 -5.85
C PRO A 156 9.87 -9.75 -4.50
N LYS A 157 9.62 -10.87 -3.81
CA LYS A 157 8.94 -10.93 -2.50
C LYS A 157 9.62 -10.07 -1.44
N ALA A 158 10.94 -9.85 -1.57
CA ALA A 158 11.71 -8.96 -0.70
C ALA A 158 11.22 -7.50 -0.72
N LYS A 159 10.53 -7.09 -1.79
CA LYS A 159 9.94 -5.76 -1.95
C LYS A 159 8.46 -5.70 -1.57
N ILE A 160 7.91 -6.75 -0.96
CA ILE A 160 6.48 -6.83 -0.63
C ILE A 160 6.36 -7.09 0.86
N ILE A 161 5.55 -6.27 1.55
CA ILE A 161 5.13 -6.46 2.93
C ILE A 161 3.62 -6.71 2.96
N PHE A 162 3.18 -7.63 3.81
CA PHE A 162 1.77 -7.84 4.14
C PHE A 162 1.45 -7.08 5.43
N GLU A 163 0.66 -6.02 5.34
CA GLU A 163 0.15 -5.26 6.48
C GLU A 163 -1.21 -5.81 6.91
N LEU A 164 -1.25 -6.52 8.04
CA LEU A 164 -2.48 -7.04 8.63
C LEU A 164 -3.20 -5.97 9.45
N GLN A 165 -4.49 -6.18 9.73
CA GLN A 165 -5.27 -5.27 10.57
C GLN A 165 -5.34 -5.75 12.02
N ALA A 166 -5.11 -4.85 12.97
CA ALA A 166 -5.27 -5.09 14.41
C ALA A 166 -6.59 -4.55 14.98
N LYS A 167 -7.37 -3.82 14.16
CA LYS A 167 -8.75 -3.41 14.47
C LYS A 167 -9.62 -3.52 13.22
N ASN A 168 -10.89 -3.79 13.43
CA ASN A 168 -11.90 -3.90 12.39
C ASN A 168 -12.53 -2.52 12.17
N TRP A 169 -12.41 -1.97 10.96
CA TRP A 169 -12.91 -0.62 10.65
C TRP A 169 -14.43 -0.53 10.58
N HIS A 170 -15.12 -1.64 10.28
CA HIS A 170 -16.57 -1.66 10.12
C HIS A 170 -17.30 -1.51 11.46
N ASN A 171 -16.91 -2.32 12.45
CA ASN A 171 -17.53 -2.33 13.78
C ASN A 171 -16.67 -1.63 14.85
N LYS A 172 -15.51 -1.10 14.47
CA LYS A 172 -14.52 -0.43 15.33
C LYS A 172 -13.96 -1.30 16.45
N SER A 173 -14.15 -2.62 16.40
CA SER A 173 -13.65 -3.56 17.42
C SER A 173 -12.18 -3.91 17.19
N LYS A 174 -11.47 -4.16 18.28
CA LYS A 174 -10.12 -4.73 18.23
C LYS A 174 -10.16 -6.14 17.64
N ILE A 175 -9.19 -6.48 16.78
CA ILE A 175 -8.96 -7.87 16.37
C ILE A 175 -8.28 -8.59 17.54
N VAL A 176 -8.80 -9.72 17.98
CA VAL A 176 -8.23 -10.47 19.12
C VAL A 176 -6.76 -10.84 18.81
N THR A 177 -5.84 -10.62 19.76
CA THR A 177 -4.40 -10.86 19.56
C THR A 177 -4.11 -12.27 19.01
N LYS A 178 -4.73 -13.30 19.58
CA LYS A 178 -4.61 -14.69 19.10
C LYS A 178 -5.01 -14.86 17.64
N GLU A 179 -5.98 -14.11 17.16
CA GLU A 179 -6.41 -14.17 15.77
C GLU A 179 -5.37 -13.52 14.85
N LEU A 180 -4.81 -12.37 15.23
CA LEU A 180 -3.71 -11.74 14.50
C LEU A 180 -2.47 -12.66 14.44
N ILE A 181 -2.14 -13.34 15.55
CA ILE A 181 -1.08 -14.36 15.60
C ILE A 181 -1.35 -15.49 14.60
N GLN A 182 -2.58 -16.00 14.52
CA GLN A 182 -2.93 -17.03 13.54
C GLN A 182 -2.76 -16.55 12.09
N GLN A 183 -2.98 -15.26 11.82
CA GLN A 183 -2.73 -14.66 10.50
C GLN A 183 -1.22 -14.54 10.22
N PHE A 184 -0.38 -14.14 11.19
CA PHE A 184 1.09 -14.17 11.05
C PHE A 184 1.60 -15.57 10.75
N GLN A 185 1.19 -16.56 11.55
CA GLN A 185 1.58 -17.96 11.37
C GLN A 185 1.15 -18.51 10.00
N LEU A 186 -0.02 -18.09 9.50
CA LEU A 186 -0.48 -18.45 8.15
C LEU A 186 0.46 -17.88 7.08
N LEU A 187 0.85 -16.61 7.19
CA LEU A 187 1.78 -15.98 6.25
C LEU A 187 3.14 -16.68 6.28
N GLN A 188 3.69 -16.98 7.46
CA GLN A 188 4.93 -17.73 7.62
C GLN A 188 4.84 -19.12 6.98
N GLN A 189 3.76 -19.87 7.21
CA GLN A 189 3.51 -21.19 6.59
C GLN A 189 3.43 -21.12 5.06
N LYS A 190 3.02 -19.96 4.52
CA LYS A 190 3.01 -19.67 3.08
C LYS A 190 4.35 -19.13 2.56
N GLY A 191 5.39 -19.07 3.40
CA GLY A 191 6.71 -18.56 3.05
C GLY A 191 6.77 -17.04 2.89
N ILE A 192 5.78 -16.31 3.43
CA ILE A 192 5.75 -14.85 3.50
C ILE A 192 6.32 -14.43 4.85
N MET A 193 7.56 -13.91 4.82
CA MET A 193 8.29 -13.47 6.03
C MET A 193 8.25 -11.96 6.27
N ASN A 194 7.79 -11.20 5.28
CA ASN A 194 7.68 -9.75 5.32
C ASN A 194 6.24 -9.37 5.66
N TYR A 195 5.96 -9.13 6.93
CA TYR A 195 4.63 -8.74 7.39
C TYR A 195 4.70 -7.79 8.59
N GLY A 196 3.59 -7.11 8.84
CA GLY A 196 3.39 -6.21 9.97
C GLY A 196 1.91 -6.04 10.27
N TYR A 197 1.54 -5.09 11.13
CA TYR A 197 0.15 -4.79 11.42
C TYR A 197 -0.10 -3.29 11.60
N TYR A 198 -1.36 -2.90 11.44
CA TYR A 198 -1.85 -1.55 11.76
C TYR A 198 -3.26 -1.57 12.39
N PRO A 199 -3.54 -0.68 13.36
CA PRO A 199 -2.62 0.15 14.14
C PRO A 199 -2.09 -0.60 15.36
N ASP A 200 -1.10 -0.01 16.01
CA ASP A 200 -0.74 -0.33 17.39
C ASP A 200 -1.44 0.63 18.36
N ASP A 201 -2.10 0.08 19.38
CA ASP A 201 -2.72 0.80 20.48
C ASP A 201 -1.90 0.53 21.76
N PHE A 202 -0.71 1.14 21.80
CA PHE A 202 0.27 1.00 22.88
C PHE A 202 -0.27 1.42 24.25
N LEU A 203 -1.22 2.37 24.31
CA LEU A 203 -1.84 2.81 25.56
C LEU A 203 -2.65 1.69 26.22
N MET A 204 -3.23 0.81 25.40
CA MET A 204 -4.07 -0.29 25.84
C MET A 204 -3.40 -1.66 25.68
N ASN A 205 -2.09 -1.70 25.39
CA ASN A 205 -1.35 -2.92 25.07
C ASN A 205 -2.09 -3.80 24.05
N HIS A 206 -2.49 -3.20 22.92
CA HIS A 206 -3.23 -3.91 21.87
C HIS A 206 -2.61 -3.73 20.49
N PRO A 207 -2.26 -4.82 19.78
CA PRO A 207 -2.27 -6.22 20.22
C PRO A 207 -1.40 -6.46 21.47
N ASN A 208 -1.67 -7.52 22.23
CA ASN A 208 -0.89 -7.81 23.43
C ASN A 208 0.58 -8.06 23.06
N PHE A 209 1.47 -7.16 23.50
CA PHE A 209 2.89 -7.19 23.15
C PHE A 209 3.55 -8.55 23.44
N THR A 210 3.34 -9.11 24.63
CA THR A 210 3.97 -10.37 25.05
C THR A 210 3.55 -11.54 24.16
N GLU A 211 2.32 -11.53 23.66
CA GLU A 211 1.80 -12.60 22.82
C GLU A 211 2.28 -12.47 21.36
N ILE A 212 2.38 -11.25 20.81
CA ILE A 212 2.80 -11.04 19.42
C ILE A 212 4.31 -11.05 19.22
N PHE A 213 5.08 -10.76 20.27
CA PHE A 213 6.53 -10.59 20.20
C PHE A 213 7.25 -11.78 19.52
N PRO A 214 6.95 -13.06 19.85
CA PRO A 214 7.63 -14.21 19.23
C PRO A 214 7.36 -14.36 17.72
N GLU A 215 6.24 -13.83 17.23
CA GLU A 215 5.83 -13.94 15.83
C GLU A 215 6.41 -12.83 14.94
N MET A 216 6.93 -11.76 15.56
CA MET A 216 7.40 -10.55 14.88
C MET A 216 8.88 -10.24 15.12
N SER A 217 9.43 -10.67 16.26
CA SER A 217 10.81 -10.42 16.64
C SER A 217 11.77 -11.09 15.65
N LEU A 218 12.61 -10.28 14.99
CA LEU A 218 13.73 -10.78 14.18
C LEU A 218 14.83 -11.44 15.04
N THR A 219 14.75 -11.30 16.36
CA THR A 219 15.75 -11.82 17.31
C THR A 219 15.34 -13.12 17.99
N ASP A 220 14.09 -13.58 17.81
CA ASP A 220 13.55 -14.74 18.55
C ASP A 220 13.89 -16.10 17.92
N PHE A 221 14.44 -16.16 16.69
CA PHE A 221 14.91 -17.43 16.12
C PHE A 221 16.01 -17.27 15.04
N PRO A 222 17.09 -18.09 15.03
CA PRO A 222 17.37 -19.22 15.93
C PRO A 222 18.27 -18.93 17.15
N TYR A 223 18.68 -17.68 17.46
CA TYR A 223 19.43 -17.41 18.70
C TYR A 223 19.24 -15.97 19.22
N TYR A 224 18.86 -15.82 20.49
CA TYR A 224 19.70 -15.21 21.53
C TYR A 224 19.26 -15.65 22.94
N LYS A 225 20.27 -16.02 23.74
CA LYS A 225 20.18 -16.27 25.18
C LYS A 225 19.51 -15.09 25.89
N ARG A 226 18.60 -15.39 26.82
CA ARG A 226 18.55 -14.71 28.11
C ARG A 226 19.07 -15.68 29.16
#